data_AF-A0A8J5NIV2-F1
#
_entry.id   AF-A0A8J5NIV2-F1
#
_cell.length_a   1.000
_cell.length_b   1.000
_cell.length_c   1.000
_cell.angle_alpha   90.00
_cell.angle_beta   90.00
_cell.angle_gamma   90.00
#
_symmetry.space_group_name_H-M   'P 1'
#
loop_
_entity.id
_entity.type
_entity.pdbx_description
1 polymer ?
#
loop_
_entity_poly.entity_id
_entity_poly.type
_entity_poly.pdbx_seq_one_letter_code
_entity_poly.pdbx_strand_id
1 'polypeptide(L)'
;MLSPNPQKDAPPTKIVTRTDSSIDMADFSTPLTALRATAKTQPYATAIKQAHNATTGFRYSDVSYRQFEIDIESTASYWKKTFLPHDIAEQSVIGVCEHRMKICYIFGVYLELVSFKVVASSSNKYPISYGAKEAALRPVSPSVFEFVPLGDDQNAQEHLVELVVPPESPDFPHYSLRDATDGKFHTGDLFLEITLGEYAFKGRDDDWIKMEMALRCDANSIEVDALQCCGDDLIHAVVAIGVGRPSSATVIEPKHYDVLESTEKTRELQLKVLQRITPFHRRRYKHERIEDVNLIFVVPQRPLPRTDTKGNIRRLKVEEQFKQKLDEMFK
;
A
#
# COMPACT_ATOMS: atom_id res chain seq x y z
N MET A 1 -4.20 21.12 -63.42
CA MET A 1 -3.87 19.91 -62.63
C MET A 1 -2.39 19.98 -62.32
N LEU A 2 -2.09 20.07 -61.02
CA LEU A 2 -0.83 20.54 -60.45
C LEU A 2 0.32 19.55 -60.64
N SER A 3 1.48 20.12 -60.98
CA SER A 3 2.80 19.50 -61.07
C SER A 3 3.49 19.43 -59.68
N PRO A 4 4.77 19.06 -59.56
CA PRO A 4 5.24 17.88 -58.85
C PRO A 4 5.88 18.21 -57.49
N ASN A 5 6.05 17.19 -56.67
CA ASN A 5 6.69 17.24 -55.36
C ASN A 5 8.21 17.00 -55.50
N PRO A 6 9.09 17.91 -55.02
CA PRO A 6 10.48 17.57 -54.76
C PRO A 6 10.79 17.64 -53.25
N GLN A 7 11.18 16.49 -52.71
CA GLN A 7 11.97 16.39 -51.48
C GLN A 7 13.20 17.31 -51.56
N LYS A 8 13.38 18.17 -50.54
CA LYS A 8 14.70 18.62 -50.07
C LYS A 8 14.63 19.17 -48.63
N ASP A 9 15.51 18.60 -47.81
CA ASP A 9 16.30 19.25 -46.76
C ASP A 9 15.59 20.01 -45.63
N ALA A 10 15.28 19.29 -44.55
CA ALA A 10 15.16 19.86 -43.20
C ALA A 10 16.38 19.42 -42.35
N PRO A 11 17.04 20.33 -41.61
CA PRO A 11 18.20 19.99 -40.80
C PRO A 11 17.80 19.12 -39.61
N PRO A 12 18.70 18.25 -39.10
CA PRO A 12 18.36 17.40 -37.96
C PRO A 12 18.12 18.27 -36.72
N THR A 13 16.90 18.23 -36.22
CA THR A 13 16.53 18.75 -34.91
C THR A 13 17.44 18.09 -33.88
N LYS A 14 18.39 18.86 -33.33
CA LYS A 14 19.15 18.47 -32.15
C LYS A 14 18.13 18.24 -31.03
N ILE A 15 17.85 16.98 -30.72
CA ILE A 15 17.29 16.60 -29.44
C ILE A 15 18.35 16.99 -28.43
N VAL A 16 18.16 18.14 -27.79
CA VAL A 16 18.85 18.45 -26.54
C VAL A 16 18.25 17.46 -25.55
N THR A 17 18.90 16.30 -25.41
CA THR A 17 18.77 15.50 -24.21
C THR A 17 19.26 16.38 -23.09
N ARG A 18 18.32 17.05 -22.43
CA ARG A 18 18.55 17.54 -21.08
C ARG A 18 18.80 16.28 -20.29
N THR A 19 20.07 15.96 -20.08
CA THR A 19 20.51 15.05 -19.03
C THR A 19 20.08 15.73 -17.74
N ASP A 20 18.81 15.52 -17.37
CA ASP A 20 18.35 15.79 -16.04
C ASP A 20 19.33 15.09 -15.11
N SER A 21 19.88 15.91 -14.22
CA SER A 21 20.74 15.54 -13.12
C SER A 21 20.42 14.13 -12.65
N SER A 22 21.41 13.24 -12.78
CA SER A 22 21.50 12.05 -11.96
C SER A 22 21.15 12.45 -10.54
N ILE A 23 19.98 12.05 -10.05
CA ILE A 23 19.77 11.93 -8.62
C ILE A 23 20.81 10.91 -8.20
N ASP A 24 21.90 11.40 -7.62
CA ASP A 24 22.96 10.55 -7.13
C ASP A 24 22.35 9.74 -5.98
N MET A 25 22.35 8.41 -6.07
CA MET A 25 21.82 7.53 -5.00
C MET A 25 22.55 7.73 -3.66
N ALA A 26 23.62 8.53 -3.64
CA ALA A 26 24.33 9.00 -2.46
C ALA A 26 23.48 9.87 -1.52
N ASP A 27 22.41 10.52 -2.01
CA ASP A 27 21.60 11.43 -1.19
C ASP A 27 20.43 10.76 -0.44
N PHE A 28 20.20 9.45 -0.66
CA PHE A 28 19.16 8.71 0.06
C PHE A 28 19.64 8.28 1.45
N SER A 29 19.29 9.08 2.48
CA SER A 29 19.44 8.69 3.87
C SER A 29 18.30 7.75 4.31
N THR A 30 18.59 6.45 4.37
CA THR A 30 17.74 5.46 5.05
C THR A 30 17.79 5.61 6.58
N PRO A 31 16.79 5.11 7.32
CA PRO A 31 16.87 5.05 8.79
C PRO A 31 18.12 4.33 9.30
N LEU A 32 18.56 3.27 8.62
CA LEU A 32 19.78 2.54 8.98
C LEU A 32 21.04 3.39 8.74
N THR A 33 21.16 4.11 7.62
CA THR A 33 22.31 4.99 7.38
C THR A 33 22.35 6.16 8.35
N ALA A 34 21.19 6.73 8.72
CA ALA A 34 21.09 7.77 9.74
C ALA A 34 21.47 7.26 11.14
N LEU A 35 21.01 6.06 11.50
CA LEU A 35 21.41 5.38 12.73
C LEU A 35 22.92 5.18 12.79
N ARG A 36 23.52 4.60 11.74
CA ARG A 36 24.97 4.36 11.69
C ARG A 36 25.78 5.66 11.77
N ALA A 37 25.33 6.72 11.10
CA ALA A 37 25.96 8.04 11.20
C ALA A 37 25.88 8.59 12.63
N THR A 38 24.74 8.42 13.30
CA THR A 38 24.53 8.90 14.67
C THR A 38 25.27 8.03 15.70
N ALA A 39 25.34 6.71 15.51
CA ALA A 39 26.11 5.81 16.36
C ALA A 39 27.62 6.10 16.29
N LYS A 40 28.12 6.60 15.15
CA LYS A 40 29.51 7.07 15.02
C LYS A 40 29.77 8.38 15.78
N THR A 41 28.84 9.33 15.74
CA THR A 41 29.05 10.66 16.33
C THR A 41 28.65 10.73 17.81
N GLN A 42 27.62 9.98 18.21
CA GLN A 42 27.02 9.96 19.54
C GLN A 42 26.69 8.54 20.02
N PRO A 43 27.70 7.65 20.13
CA PRO A 43 27.49 6.22 20.40
C PRO A 43 26.73 5.93 21.70
N TYR A 44 26.93 6.75 22.73
CA TYR A 44 26.40 6.53 24.09
C TYR A 44 25.14 7.34 24.38
N ALA A 45 24.68 8.18 23.44
CA ALA A 45 23.41 8.88 23.60
C ALA A 45 22.26 7.88 23.51
N THR A 46 21.22 8.11 24.32
CA THR A 46 20.02 7.27 24.36
C THR A 46 19.26 7.39 23.05
N ALA A 47 19.15 6.28 22.32
CA ALA A 47 18.37 6.15 21.10
C ALA A 47 16.92 5.77 21.41
N ILE A 48 16.73 4.82 22.32
CA ILE A 48 15.42 4.24 22.66
C ILE A 48 15.34 4.02 24.17
N LYS A 49 14.18 4.27 24.77
CA LYS A 49 13.87 3.82 26.13
C LYS A 49 13.04 2.55 26.07
N GLN A 50 13.62 1.42 26.43
CA GLN A 50 12.95 0.13 26.40
C GLN A 50 12.25 -0.10 27.74
N ALA A 51 10.94 -0.37 27.68
CA ALA A 51 10.16 -0.75 28.86
C ALA A 51 10.32 -2.24 29.15
N HIS A 52 10.50 -2.58 30.42
CA HIS A 52 10.56 -3.94 30.94
C HIS A 52 9.43 -4.15 31.92
N ASN A 53 8.74 -5.30 31.77
CA ASN A 53 7.73 -5.74 32.71
C ASN A 53 8.43 -6.28 33.96
N ALA A 54 8.35 -5.55 35.07
CA ALA A 54 8.76 -6.05 36.38
C ALA A 54 7.53 -6.23 37.27
N THR A 55 7.62 -7.13 38.25
CA THR A 55 6.55 -7.44 39.22
C THR A 55 6.08 -6.23 40.02
N THR A 56 6.84 -5.14 40.02
CA THR A 56 6.57 -3.89 40.74
C THR A 56 6.25 -2.70 39.81
N GLY A 57 5.96 -2.94 38.52
CA GLY A 57 5.64 -1.91 37.51
C GLY A 57 6.66 -1.81 36.37
N PHE A 58 6.40 -0.92 35.41
CA PHE A 58 7.27 -0.71 34.25
C PHE A 58 8.61 -0.10 34.67
N ARG A 59 9.71 -0.75 34.30
CA ARG A 59 11.07 -0.19 34.41
C ARG A 59 11.58 0.14 33.02
N TYR A 60 12.16 1.32 32.86
CA TYR A 60 12.75 1.72 31.58
C TYR A 60 14.27 1.57 31.63
N SER A 61 14.85 1.02 30.57
CA SER A 61 16.30 1.06 30.34
C SER A 61 16.61 1.88 29.10
N ASP A 62 17.70 2.63 29.17
CA ASP A 62 18.20 3.39 28.03
C ASP A 62 19.01 2.46 27.12
N VAL A 63 18.63 2.41 25.84
CA VAL A 63 19.36 1.75 24.76
C VAL A 63 20.10 2.83 23.98
N SER A 64 21.42 2.75 23.97
CA SER A 64 22.26 3.73 23.26
C SER A 64 22.22 3.53 21.74
N TYR A 65 22.58 4.54 20.94
CA TYR A 65 22.68 4.40 19.48
C TYR A 65 23.63 3.27 19.06
N ARG A 66 24.76 3.09 19.76
CA ARG A 66 25.68 1.98 19.51
C ARG A 66 25.07 0.62 19.84
N GLN A 67 24.37 0.51 20.96
CA GLN A 67 23.68 -0.73 21.32
C GLN A 67 22.58 -1.06 20.30
N PHE A 68 21.81 -0.06 19.87
CA PHE A 68 20.75 -0.24 18.89
C PHE A 68 21.28 -0.67 17.51
N GLU A 69 22.42 -0.14 17.07
CA GLU A 69 23.11 -0.61 15.86
C GLU A 69 23.51 -2.09 15.97
N ILE A 70 24.14 -2.49 17.10
CA ILE A 70 24.53 -3.88 17.38
C ILE A 70 23.31 -4.81 17.41
N ASP A 71 22.22 -4.37 18.03
CA ASP A 71 20.99 -5.14 18.13
C ASP A 71 20.37 -5.39 16.75
N ILE A 72 20.36 -4.38 15.89
CA ILE A 72 19.92 -4.50 14.50
C ILE A 72 20.79 -5.50 13.72
N GLU A 73 22.12 -5.40 13.83
CA GLU A 73 23.04 -6.30 13.13
C GLU A 73 22.95 -7.74 13.64
N SER A 74 22.79 -7.90 14.95
CA SER A 74 22.58 -9.20 15.59
C SER A 74 21.27 -9.83 15.13
N THR A 75 20.21 -9.02 15.07
CA THR A 75 18.90 -9.47 14.60
C THR A 75 18.93 -9.83 13.11
N ALA A 76 19.58 -9.02 12.27
CA ALA A 76 19.77 -9.33 10.86
C ALA A 76 20.57 -10.63 10.65
N SER A 77 21.62 -10.83 11.45
CA SER A 77 22.45 -12.06 11.42
C SER A 77 21.66 -13.29 11.86
N TYR A 78 20.84 -13.16 12.91
CA TYR A 78 19.92 -14.20 13.35
C TYR A 78 18.98 -14.59 12.21
N TRP A 79 18.31 -13.62 11.59
CA TRP A 79 17.37 -13.91 10.51
C TRP A 79 18.03 -14.48 9.26
N LYS A 80 19.20 -13.97 8.87
CA LYS A 80 20.01 -14.57 7.81
C LYS A 80 20.28 -16.05 8.10
N LYS A 81 20.72 -16.40 9.31
CA LYS A 81 20.96 -17.79 9.71
C LYS A 81 19.68 -18.64 9.71
N THR A 82 18.55 -18.07 10.11
CA THR A 82 17.24 -18.74 10.10
C THR A 82 16.70 -18.95 8.67
N PHE A 83 17.11 -18.12 7.70
CA PHE A 83 16.55 -18.10 6.35
C PHE A 83 17.39 -18.88 5.34
N LEU A 84 18.71 -18.90 5.52
CA LEU A 84 19.64 -19.67 4.68
C LEU A 84 19.24 -21.14 4.49
N PRO A 85 18.78 -21.89 5.51
CA PRO A 85 18.38 -23.29 5.32
C PRO A 85 17.11 -23.48 4.48
N HIS A 86 16.38 -22.41 4.16
CA HIS A 86 15.09 -22.44 3.46
C HIS A 86 15.20 -21.90 2.02
N ASP A 87 16.42 -21.81 1.49
CA ASP A 87 16.73 -21.33 0.13
C ASP A 87 16.23 -19.90 -0.15
N ILE A 88 16.13 -19.09 0.92
CA ILE A 88 15.74 -17.68 0.84
C ILE A 88 17.00 -16.86 0.61
N ALA A 89 17.09 -16.25 -0.57
CA ALA A 89 18.22 -15.43 -0.95
C ALA A 89 18.35 -14.18 -0.06
N GLU A 90 19.57 -13.71 0.10
CA GLU A 90 19.80 -12.37 0.65
C GLU A 90 19.07 -11.33 -0.22
N GLN A 91 18.52 -10.29 0.40
CA GLN A 91 17.72 -9.24 -0.26
C GLN A 91 16.31 -9.68 -0.73
N SER A 92 15.85 -10.89 -0.37
CA SER A 92 14.45 -11.26 -0.52
C SER A 92 13.54 -10.38 0.35
N VAL A 93 12.39 -10.01 -0.19
CA VAL A 93 11.29 -9.38 0.56
C VAL A 93 10.54 -10.48 1.30
N ILE A 94 10.31 -10.28 2.60
CA ILE A 94 9.66 -11.26 3.45
C ILE A 94 8.42 -10.63 4.08
N GLY A 95 7.24 -11.18 3.79
CA GLY A 95 6.02 -10.87 4.55
C GLY A 95 6.02 -11.62 5.89
N VAL A 96 5.81 -10.91 7.00
CA VAL A 96 5.71 -11.42 8.37
C VAL A 96 4.31 -11.15 8.90
N CYS A 97 3.58 -12.15 9.40
CA CYS A 97 2.21 -11.96 9.87
C CYS A 97 2.10 -12.12 11.39
N GLU A 98 2.19 -11.00 12.11
CA GLU A 98 1.88 -10.93 13.55
C GLU A 98 0.46 -10.39 13.69
N HIS A 99 -0.54 -11.28 13.74
CA HIS A 99 -1.99 -10.99 13.69
C HIS A 99 -2.50 -10.36 12.36
N ARG A 100 -1.62 -9.75 11.56
CA ARG A 100 -1.83 -9.15 10.23
C ARG A 100 -0.53 -9.21 9.43
N MET A 101 -0.57 -9.29 8.10
CA MET A 101 0.65 -9.24 7.31
C MET A 101 1.33 -7.86 7.36
N LYS A 102 2.58 -7.83 7.82
CA LYS A 102 3.55 -6.73 7.73
C LYS A 102 4.62 -7.14 6.71
N ILE A 103 4.85 -6.35 5.67
CA ILE A 103 5.93 -6.61 4.71
C ILE A 103 7.25 -6.08 5.30
N CYS A 104 8.23 -6.97 5.52
CA CYS A 104 9.56 -6.65 6.03
C CYS A 104 10.60 -6.78 4.92
N TYR A 105 11.32 -5.68 4.65
CA TYR A 105 12.45 -5.66 3.72
C TYR A 105 13.74 -5.98 4.48
N ILE A 106 14.36 -7.12 4.18
CA ILE A 106 15.64 -7.49 4.79
C ILE A 106 16.74 -6.97 3.90
N PHE A 107 16.94 -5.66 3.99
CA PHE A 107 18.20 -4.90 3.94
C PHE A 107 17.85 -3.40 4.04
N GLY A 108 17.24 -3.02 5.18
CA GLY A 108 16.77 -1.63 5.41
C GLY A 108 15.90 -1.37 6.65
N VAL A 109 15.69 -2.39 7.50
CA VAL A 109 15.15 -2.36 8.87
C VAL A 109 13.82 -1.63 9.11
N TYR A 110 12.74 -2.41 9.19
CA TYR A 110 11.70 -2.23 10.21
C TYR A 110 11.35 -3.62 10.76
N LEU A 111 11.42 -3.75 12.08
CA LEU A 111 11.37 -5.01 12.82
C LEU A 111 10.34 -4.87 13.95
N GLU A 112 9.18 -5.50 13.77
CA GLU A 112 8.33 -6.01 14.85
C GLU A 112 8.01 -7.45 14.44
N LEU A 113 8.28 -8.40 15.34
CA LEU A 113 8.23 -9.83 15.08
C LEU A 113 7.13 -10.50 15.89
N VAL A 114 6.20 -11.16 15.20
CA VAL A 114 5.90 -12.60 15.34
C VAL A 114 5.56 -13.18 13.94
N SER A 115 5.99 -14.42 13.75
CA SER A 115 6.12 -15.29 12.57
C SER A 115 5.13 -15.12 11.40
N PHE A 116 5.66 -14.99 10.19
CA PHE A 116 5.43 -15.88 9.02
C PHE A 116 6.45 -15.51 7.92
N LYS A 117 6.61 -16.35 6.88
CA LYS A 117 7.54 -16.12 5.76
C LYS A 117 6.81 -16.25 4.44
N VAL A 118 6.78 -15.17 3.67
CA VAL A 118 6.38 -15.19 2.26
C VAL A 118 7.55 -14.70 1.43
N VAL A 119 8.07 -15.53 0.52
CA VAL A 119 9.30 -15.24 -0.24
C VAL A 119 8.93 -14.74 -1.63
N ALA A 120 9.36 -13.53 -1.97
CA ALA A 120 9.41 -13.06 -3.35
C ALA A 120 10.65 -13.64 -4.05
N SER A 121 10.47 -14.34 -5.17
CA SER A 121 11.61 -14.77 -6.00
C SER A 121 12.21 -13.55 -6.72
N SER A 122 13.50 -13.32 -6.52
CA SER A 122 14.21 -12.16 -7.04
C SER A 122 14.51 -12.30 -8.54
N SER A 123 13.87 -11.45 -9.35
CA SER A 123 14.48 -10.98 -10.60
C SER A 123 14.07 -9.53 -10.89
N ASN A 124 14.42 -8.59 -10.01
CA ASN A 124 14.93 -7.27 -10.42
C ASN A 124 15.23 -6.35 -9.23
N LYS A 125 16.34 -5.62 -9.34
CA LYS A 125 16.86 -4.62 -8.41
C LYS A 125 16.18 -3.27 -8.62
N TYR A 126 15.02 -2.98 -8.03
CA TYR A 126 14.52 -1.60 -7.93
C TYR A 126 13.67 -1.40 -6.66
N PRO A 127 13.78 -0.24 -5.97
CA PRO A 127 12.81 0.15 -4.95
C PRO A 127 11.42 0.25 -5.58
N ILE A 128 10.41 -0.14 -4.80
CA ILE A 128 9.03 -0.38 -5.24
C ILE A 128 8.45 0.89 -5.88
N SER A 129 8.49 0.95 -7.20
CA SER A 129 7.69 1.82 -8.04
C SER A 129 6.56 1.00 -8.64
N TYR A 130 5.32 1.51 -8.59
CA TYR A 130 4.17 0.95 -9.31
C TYR A 130 4.56 0.69 -10.79
N GLY A 131 4.70 -0.58 -11.15
CA GLY A 131 5.19 -1.02 -12.47
C GLY A 131 6.27 -2.09 -12.47
N ALA A 132 6.87 -2.44 -11.32
CA ALA A 132 7.66 -3.66 -11.20
C ALA A 132 6.73 -4.89 -11.29
N LYS A 133 7.13 -5.94 -12.01
CA LYS A 133 6.43 -7.24 -12.02
C LYS A 133 6.04 -7.59 -10.58
N GLU A 134 4.75 -7.79 -10.33
CA GLU A 134 4.23 -8.18 -9.02
C GLU A 134 5.05 -9.37 -8.53
N ALA A 135 5.68 -9.22 -7.37
CA ALA A 135 6.61 -10.22 -6.88
C ALA A 135 5.79 -11.47 -6.53
N ALA A 136 6.01 -12.57 -7.25
CA ALA A 136 5.34 -13.83 -7.00
C ALA A 136 5.77 -14.37 -5.63
N LEU A 137 4.80 -14.48 -4.74
CA LEU A 137 4.90 -14.92 -3.36
C LEU A 137 4.56 -16.40 -3.28
N ARG A 138 5.35 -17.16 -2.54
CA ARG A 138 5.07 -18.58 -2.27
C ARG A 138 5.00 -18.85 -0.75
N PRO A 139 4.10 -19.75 -0.30
CA PRO A 139 4.10 -20.22 1.08
C PRO A 139 5.42 -20.94 1.40
N VAL A 140 5.98 -20.69 2.57
CA VAL A 140 7.21 -21.36 3.01
C VAL A 140 6.85 -22.52 3.95
N SER A 141 7.34 -23.72 3.63
CA SER A 141 7.25 -24.88 4.52
C SER A 141 8.07 -24.64 5.80
N PRO A 142 7.58 -25.03 7.00
CA PRO A 142 6.42 -25.87 7.30
C PRO A 142 5.12 -25.10 7.64
N SER A 143 4.98 -23.83 7.25
CA SER A 143 3.78 -23.05 7.59
C SER A 143 2.51 -23.69 7.02
N VAL A 144 1.49 -23.84 7.86
CA VAL A 144 0.17 -24.38 7.49
C VAL A 144 -0.78 -23.22 7.30
N PHE A 145 -1.18 -23.00 6.05
CA PHE A 145 -2.06 -21.94 5.60
C PHE A 145 -2.94 -22.41 4.47
N GLU A 146 -4.08 -21.74 4.32
CA GLU A 146 -5.00 -21.96 3.22
C GLU A 146 -5.19 -20.66 2.43
N PHE A 147 -5.34 -20.79 1.12
CA PHE A 147 -5.78 -19.70 0.24
C PHE A 147 -7.21 -20.00 -0.17
N VAL A 148 -8.16 -19.29 0.41
CA VAL A 148 -9.60 -19.56 0.25
C VAL A 148 -10.19 -18.56 -0.76
N PRO A 149 -10.88 -19.02 -1.83
CA PRO A 149 -11.54 -18.13 -2.77
C PRO A 149 -12.58 -17.24 -2.08
N LEU A 150 -12.63 -15.98 -2.51
CA LEU A 150 -13.57 -15.02 -1.97
C LEU A 150 -14.97 -15.15 -2.60
N GLY A 151 -15.80 -16.04 -2.04
CA GLY A 151 -17.22 -16.24 -2.42
C GLY A 151 -17.43 -17.11 -3.66
N ASP A 152 -18.68 -17.53 -3.89
CA ASP A 152 -19.10 -18.42 -5.01
C ASP A 152 -19.14 -17.73 -6.38
N ASP A 153 -18.63 -16.50 -6.50
CA ASP A 153 -18.75 -15.70 -7.72
C ASP A 153 -17.83 -16.29 -8.81
N GLN A 154 -18.39 -17.20 -9.62
CA GLN A 154 -17.79 -17.74 -10.86
C GLN A 154 -17.42 -16.65 -11.88
N ASN A 155 -17.81 -15.39 -11.63
CA ASN A 155 -17.50 -14.20 -12.41
C ASN A 155 -16.34 -13.36 -11.83
N ALA A 156 -15.60 -13.87 -10.82
CA ALA A 156 -14.49 -13.16 -10.22
C ALA A 156 -13.43 -12.83 -11.27
N GLN A 157 -13.44 -11.56 -11.69
CA GLN A 157 -12.60 -10.94 -12.72
C GLN A 157 -11.10 -11.12 -12.46
N GLU A 158 -10.76 -11.43 -11.20
CA GLU A 158 -9.46 -11.80 -10.68
C GLU A 158 -9.68 -12.97 -9.70
N HIS A 159 -8.92 -14.06 -9.80
CA HIS A 159 -8.95 -15.20 -8.86
C HIS A 159 -8.37 -14.76 -7.50
N LEU A 160 -9.10 -13.90 -6.80
CA LEU A 160 -8.74 -13.38 -5.50
C LEU A 160 -9.03 -14.43 -4.43
N VAL A 161 -8.00 -14.74 -3.67
CA VAL A 161 -8.00 -15.67 -2.56
C VAL A 161 -7.58 -14.95 -1.29
N GLU A 162 -8.21 -15.28 -0.18
CA GLU A 162 -7.83 -14.82 1.16
C GLU A 162 -6.80 -15.78 1.76
N LEU A 163 -5.78 -15.24 2.43
CA LEU A 163 -4.94 -16.03 3.33
C LEU A 163 -5.71 -16.36 4.62
N VAL A 164 -5.93 -17.63 4.88
CA VAL A 164 -6.61 -18.13 6.08
C VAL A 164 -5.66 -19.00 6.89
N VAL A 165 -5.66 -18.81 8.21
CA VAL A 165 -4.88 -19.64 9.13
C VAL A 165 -5.80 -20.71 9.72
N PRO A 166 -5.57 -22.01 9.44
CA PRO A 166 -6.43 -23.08 9.95
C PRO A 166 -6.03 -23.50 11.37
N PRO A 167 -6.91 -24.20 12.11
CA PRO A 167 -6.67 -24.61 13.50
C PRO A 167 -5.44 -25.48 13.75
N GLU A 168 -5.01 -26.22 12.73
CA GLU A 168 -3.84 -27.09 12.75
C GLU A 168 -2.52 -26.31 12.65
N SER A 169 -2.59 -25.01 12.34
CA SER A 169 -1.41 -24.17 12.24
C SER A 169 -0.74 -23.98 13.61
N PRO A 170 0.58 -24.13 13.74
CA PRO A 170 1.28 -23.90 15.01
C PRO A 170 1.17 -22.45 15.50
N ASP A 171 0.92 -21.52 14.57
CA ASP A 171 0.75 -20.09 14.83
C ASP A 171 -0.75 -19.70 14.90
N PHE A 172 -1.64 -20.67 15.13
CA PHE A 172 -3.09 -20.44 15.13
C PHE A 172 -3.54 -19.55 16.31
N PRO A 173 -4.29 -18.46 16.06
CA PRO A 173 -4.59 -17.49 17.10
C PRO A 173 -5.59 -17.98 18.13
N HIS A 174 -5.68 -17.19 19.21
CA HIS A 174 -6.62 -17.39 20.30
C HIS A 174 -8.07 -17.46 19.80
N TYR A 175 -8.91 -18.25 20.47
CA TYR A 175 -10.29 -18.53 20.03
C TYR A 175 -11.18 -17.31 19.84
N SER A 176 -10.87 -16.19 20.51
CA SER A 176 -11.59 -14.93 20.37
C SER A 176 -11.41 -14.23 19.01
N LEU A 177 -10.40 -14.63 18.24
CA LEU A 177 -10.12 -14.08 16.91
C LEU A 177 -10.65 -14.97 15.78
N ARG A 178 -11.17 -16.16 16.11
CA ARG A 178 -11.64 -17.13 15.13
C ARG A 178 -13.01 -16.72 14.61
N ASP A 179 -13.24 -16.99 13.34
CA ASP A 179 -14.57 -16.92 12.78
C ASP A 179 -15.45 -17.99 13.46
N ALA A 180 -16.66 -17.58 13.84
CA ALA A 180 -17.56 -18.45 14.59
C ALA A 180 -18.18 -19.56 13.74
N THR A 181 -18.16 -19.43 12.41
CA THR A 181 -18.83 -20.34 11.47
C THR A 181 -17.96 -21.52 11.08
N ASP A 182 -16.68 -21.29 10.76
CA ASP A 182 -15.75 -22.34 10.34
C ASP A 182 -14.63 -22.59 11.35
N GLY A 183 -14.54 -21.76 12.40
CA GLY A 183 -13.55 -21.89 13.44
C GLY A 183 -12.14 -21.50 13.01
N LYS A 184 -11.92 -20.95 11.81
CA LYS A 184 -10.62 -20.55 11.26
C LYS A 184 -10.30 -19.09 11.59
N PHE A 185 -9.08 -18.65 11.29
CA PHE A 185 -8.70 -17.24 11.37
C PHE A 185 -8.58 -16.65 9.97
N HIS A 186 -9.57 -15.83 9.62
CA HIS A 186 -9.60 -15.01 8.42
C HIS A 186 -8.71 -13.80 8.63
N THR A 187 -7.58 -13.76 7.92
CA THR A 187 -6.63 -12.64 8.05
C THR A 187 -7.21 -11.37 7.44
N GLY A 188 -8.05 -11.49 6.42
CA GLY A 188 -8.50 -10.41 5.54
C GLY A 188 -7.43 -9.93 4.57
N ASP A 189 -6.31 -10.63 4.42
CA ASP A 189 -5.25 -10.31 3.46
C ASP A 189 -5.52 -11.04 2.13
N LEU A 190 -5.67 -10.28 1.05
CA LEU A 190 -6.09 -10.79 -0.25
C LEU A 190 -4.91 -10.95 -1.20
N PHE A 191 -4.97 -11.98 -2.03
CA PHE A 191 -3.96 -12.31 -3.00
C PHE A 191 -4.59 -12.71 -4.34
N LEU A 192 -3.90 -12.42 -5.44
CA LEU A 192 -4.20 -12.96 -6.76
C LEU A 192 -3.32 -14.18 -7.00
N GLU A 193 -3.90 -15.35 -7.27
CA GLU A 193 -3.14 -16.49 -7.73
C GLU A 193 -2.71 -16.27 -9.20
N ILE A 194 -1.42 -16.00 -9.42
CA ILE A 194 -0.86 -15.76 -10.76
C ILE A 194 -0.67 -17.08 -11.48
N THR A 195 -0.22 -18.10 -10.76
CA THR A 195 -0.01 -19.48 -11.21
C THR A 195 -0.12 -20.37 -9.98
N LEU A 196 -0.38 -21.67 -10.16
CA LEU A 196 -0.61 -22.60 -9.05
C LEU A 196 0.47 -22.49 -7.95
N GLY A 197 0.07 -22.05 -6.76
CA GLY A 197 0.95 -21.87 -5.60
C GLY A 197 1.83 -20.60 -5.61
N GLU A 198 1.61 -19.69 -6.56
CA GLU A 198 2.26 -18.39 -6.68
C GLU A 198 1.24 -17.25 -6.62
N TYR A 199 1.44 -16.34 -5.67
CA TYR A 199 0.46 -15.34 -5.30
C TYR A 199 1.03 -13.92 -5.44
N ALA A 200 0.22 -12.96 -5.85
CA ALA A 200 0.53 -11.53 -5.73
C ALA A 200 -0.33 -10.94 -4.63
N PHE A 201 0.26 -10.22 -3.69
CA PHE A 201 -0.51 -9.53 -2.66
C PHE A 201 -1.34 -8.40 -3.29
N LYS A 202 -2.62 -8.34 -2.91
CA LYS A 202 -3.65 -7.46 -3.48
C LYS A 202 -4.29 -6.54 -2.44
N GLY A 203 -3.67 -6.40 -1.28
CA GLY A 203 -4.17 -5.54 -0.22
C GLY A 203 -5.11 -6.28 0.73
N ARG A 204 -5.88 -5.50 1.49
CA ARG A 204 -6.80 -6.01 2.52
C ARG A 204 -8.22 -6.10 1.99
N ASP A 205 -9.05 -7.01 2.48
CA ASP A 205 -10.48 -7.06 2.10
C ASP A 205 -11.18 -5.71 2.37
N ASP A 206 -10.82 -5.00 3.43
CA ASP A 206 -11.37 -3.67 3.72
C ASP A 206 -10.95 -2.57 2.71
N ASP A 207 -9.93 -2.83 1.87
CA ASP A 207 -9.51 -1.98 0.75
C ASP A 207 -10.28 -2.23 -0.56
N TRP A 208 -11.11 -3.29 -0.61
CA TRP A 208 -11.90 -3.62 -1.78
C TRP A 208 -13.37 -3.22 -1.57
N ILE A 209 -13.89 -2.40 -2.48
CA ILE A 209 -15.29 -1.98 -2.50
C ILE A 209 -16.07 -2.95 -3.38
N LYS A 210 -17.11 -3.59 -2.83
CA LYS A 210 -18.07 -4.36 -3.62
C LYS A 210 -19.04 -3.42 -4.32
N MET A 211 -19.08 -3.44 -5.64
CA MET A 211 -19.92 -2.62 -6.51
C MET A 211 -21.29 -3.28 -6.74
N GLU A 212 -22.21 -2.57 -7.42
CA GLU A 212 -23.60 -3.01 -7.64
C GLU A 212 -23.71 -4.42 -8.24
N MET A 213 -22.92 -4.71 -9.28
CA MET A 213 -22.92 -6.00 -9.97
C MET A 213 -22.03 -7.06 -9.28
N ALA A 214 -21.80 -6.93 -7.97
CA ALA A 214 -20.86 -7.74 -7.18
C ALA A 214 -19.38 -7.68 -7.65
N LEU A 215 -19.07 -6.85 -8.65
CA LEU A 215 -17.70 -6.56 -9.07
C LEU A 215 -16.93 -5.89 -7.93
N ARG A 216 -15.64 -6.16 -7.82
CA ARG A 216 -14.79 -5.52 -6.81
C ARG A 216 -14.02 -4.34 -7.40
N CYS A 217 -13.86 -3.28 -6.62
CA CYS A 217 -13.09 -2.09 -6.93
C CYS A 217 -11.94 -1.94 -5.92
N ASP A 218 -10.71 -1.77 -6.42
CA ASP A 218 -9.52 -1.59 -5.59
C ASP A 218 -9.41 -0.13 -5.16
N ALA A 219 -10.04 0.20 -4.03
CA ALA A 219 -10.11 1.56 -3.51
C ALA A 219 -8.72 2.09 -3.14
N ASN A 220 -7.86 1.23 -2.58
CA ASN A 220 -6.52 1.62 -2.18
C ASN A 220 -5.66 2.02 -3.38
N SER A 221 -5.70 1.28 -4.49
CA SER A 221 -4.96 1.68 -5.69
C SER A 221 -5.45 3.01 -6.27
N ILE A 222 -6.75 3.29 -6.21
CA ILE A 222 -7.32 4.60 -6.60
C ILE A 222 -6.81 5.72 -5.69
N GLU A 223 -6.81 5.50 -4.38
CA GLU A 223 -6.38 6.46 -3.37
C GLU A 223 -4.87 6.78 -3.49
N VAL A 224 -4.04 5.74 -3.66
CA VAL A 224 -2.59 5.86 -3.83
C VAL A 224 -2.26 6.61 -5.12
N ASP A 225 -2.90 6.27 -6.24
CA ASP A 225 -2.67 6.98 -7.52
C ASP A 225 -3.07 8.45 -7.43
N ALA A 226 -4.23 8.75 -6.83
CA ALA A 226 -4.67 10.12 -6.61
C ALA A 226 -3.65 10.92 -5.79
N LEU A 227 -3.11 10.36 -4.70
CA LEU A 227 -2.06 11.00 -3.91
C LEU A 227 -0.74 11.14 -4.67
N GLN A 228 -0.36 10.14 -5.46
CA GLN A 228 0.85 10.22 -6.28
C GLN A 228 0.76 11.32 -7.34
N CYS A 229 -0.41 11.50 -7.95
CA CYS A 229 -0.62 12.48 -9.01
C CYS A 229 -0.93 13.90 -8.48
N CYS A 230 -1.53 14.00 -7.29
CA CYS A 230 -2.11 15.25 -6.80
C CYS A 230 -1.63 15.67 -5.40
N GLY A 231 -0.89 14.82 -4.68
CA GLY A 231 -0.50 15.05 -3.29
C GLY A 231 0.52 16.15 -3.07
N ASP A 232 1.33 16.45 -4.10
CA ASP A 232 2.38 17.48 -4.02
C ASP A 232 1.82 18.90 -3.94
N ASP A 233 0.65 19.16 -4.51
CA ASP A 233 0.12 20.53 -4.64
C ASP A 233 -1.41 20.65 -4.53
N LEU A 234 -2.20 19.63 -4.88
CA LEU A 234 -3.66 19.75 -4.99
C LEU A 234 -4.42 19.18 -3.79
N ILE A 235 -4.08 17.98 -3.33
CA ILE A 235 -4.83 17.26 -2.29
C ILE A 235 -3.94 16.91 -1.09
N HIS A 236 -4.52 17.00 0.11
CA HIS A 236 -3.91 16.55 1.35
C HIS A 236 -4.26 15.10 1.68
N ALA A 237 -5.51 14.72 1.39
CA ALA A 237 -6.01 13.37 1.65
C ALA A 237 -7.11 13.00 0.65
N VAL A 238 -7.32 11.70 0.46
CA VAL A 238 -8.35 11.13 -0.42
C VAL A 238 -8.85 9.83 0.17
N VAL A 239 -10.10 9.50 -0.14
CA VAL A 239 -10.71 8.20 0.12
C VAL A 239 -11.65 7.87 -1.02
N ALA A 240 -11.57 6.65 -1.55
CA ALA A 240 -12.50 6.15 -2.55
C ALA A 240 -13.70 5.47 -1.86
N ILE A 241 -14.89 5.71 -2.40
CA ILE A 241 -16.19 5.23 -1.93
C ILE A 241 -17.05 4.79 -3.12
N GLY A 242 -18.16 4.10 -2.88
CA GLY A 242 -19.07 3.59 -3.91
C GLY A 242 -19.66 2.20 -3.64
N VAL A 243 -19.71 1.71 -2.40
CA VAL A 243 -20.23 0.34 -2.10
C VAL A 243 -21.62 0.11 -2.68
N GLY A 244 -21.79 -0.85 -3.59
CA GLY A 244 -23.07 -1.21 -4.20
C GLY A 244 -23.54 -0.24 -5.29
N ARG A 245 -22.65 0.61 -5.83
CA ARG A 245 -22.99 1.60 -6.89
C ARG A 245 -22.39 1.16 -8.23
N PRO A 246 -22.83 1.74 -9.37
CA PRO A 246 -22.29 1.41 -10.69
C PRO A 246 -20.81 1.76 -10.87
N SER A 247 -20.34 2.85 -10.23
CA SER A 247 -18.94 3.26 -10.24
C SER A 247 -18.48 3.83 -8.90
N SER A 248 -17.17 3.86 -8.69
CA SER A 248 -16.56 4.53 -7.54
C SER A 248 -16.63 6.05 -7.66
N ALA A 249 -16.57 6.71 -6.50
CA ALA A 249 -16.35 8.15 -6.35
C ALA A 249 -15.20 8.38 -5.36
N THR A 250 -14.66 9.59 -5.32
CA THR A 250 -13.62 9.99 -4.35
C THR A 250 -14.07 11.17 -3.51
N VAL A 251 -13.67 11.17 -2.25
CA VAL A 251 -13.77 12.33 -1.37
C VAL A 251 -12.37 12.83 -1.09
N ILE A 252 -12.10 14.11 -1.36
CA ILE A 252 -10.78 14.72 -1.24
C ILE A 252 -10.78 15.87 -0.22
N GLU A 253 -9.71 15.92 0.56
CA GLU A 253 -9.36 17.10 1.36
C GLU A 253 -8.33 17.91 0.55
N PRO A 254 -8.62 19.17 0.19
CA PRO A 254 -7.72 19.99 -0.62
C PRO A 254 -6.49 20.41 0.18
N LYS A 255 -5.37 20.68 -0.49
CA LYS A 255 -4.14 21.16 0.17
C LYS A 255 -4.20 22.64 0.54
N HIS A 256 -5.03 23.41 -0.16
CA HIS A 256 -5.25 24.84 0.09
C HIS A 256 -6.68 25.09 0.60
N TYR A 257 -6.80 25.87 1.67
CA TYR A 257 -8.07 26.17 2.33
C TYR A 257 -9.00 27.05 1.49
N ASP A 258 -8.43 27.88 0.62
CA ASP A 258 -9.16 28.87 -0.17
C ASP A 258 -10.01 28.24 -1.29
N VAL A 259 -9.78 26.94 -1.59
CA VAL A 259 -10.54 26.19 -2.60
C VAL A 259 -12.04 26.20 -2.33
N LEU A 260 -12.44 26.19 -1.06
CA LEU A 260 -13.85 26.16 -0.64
C LEU A 260 -14.50 27.54 -0.52
N GLU A 261 -13.75 28.62 -0.78
CA GLU A 261 -14.30 29.99 -0.74
C GLU A 261 -15.29 30.26 -1.87
N SER A 262 -15.20 29.54 -2.99
CA SER A 262 -16.13 29.67 -4.11
C SER A 262 -16.36 28.35 -4.84
N THR A 263 -17.53 28.23 -5.45
CA THR A 263 -17.89 27.08 -6.31
C THR A 263 -16.96 26.95 -7.50
N GLU A 264 -16.47 28.07 -8.05
CA GLU A 264 -15.54 28.07 -9.18
C GLU A 264 -14.19 27.47 -8.80
N LYS A 265 -13.59 27.90 -7.68
CA LYS A 265 -12.32 27.34 -7.19
C LYS A 265 -12.44 25.85 -6.87
N THR A 266 -13.55 25.45 -6.26
CA THR A 266 -13.85 24.04 -6.01
C THR A 266 -13.91 23.25 -7.32
N ARG A 267 -14.60 23.80 -8.33
CA ARG A 267 -14.73 23.16 -9.65
C ARG A 267 -13.39 23.07 -10.39
N GLU A 268 -12.57 24.10 -10.33
CA GLU A 268 -11.22 24.09 -10.88
C GLU A 268 -10.36 22.99 -10.26
N LEU A 269 -10.43 22.79 -8.94
CA LEU A 269 -9.73 21.70 -8.27
C LEU A 269 -10.22 20.34 -8.78
N GLN A 270 -11.54 20.11 -8.80
CA GLN A 270 -12.09 18.83 -9.26
C GLN A 270 -11.63 18.50 -10.69
N LEU A 271 -11.65 19.48 -11.60
CA LEU A 271 -11.22 19.31 -12.98
C LEU A 271 -9.71 19.00 -13.07
N LYS A 272 -8.87 19.69 -12.31
CA LYS A 272 -7.42 19.44 -12.26
C LYS A 272 -7.12 18.04 -11.71
N VAL A 273 -7.81 17.62 -10.64
CA VAL A 273 -7.67 16.27 -10.08
C VAL A 273 -8.08 15.24 -11.11
N LEU A 274 -9.27 15.37 -11.70
CA LEU A 274 -9.77 14.45 -12.74
C LEU A 274 -8.77 14.33 -13.90
N GLN A 275 -8.24 15.46 -14.38
CA GLN A 275 -7.25 15.49 -15.46
C GLN A 275 -6.01 14.67 -15.12
N ARG A 276 -5.49 14.78 -13.89
CA ARG A 276 -4.26 14.10 -13.48
C ARG A 276 -4.44 12.60 -13.23
N ILE A 277 -5.58 12.18 -12.69
CA ILE A 277 -5.86 10.75 -12.44
C ILE A 277 -6.35 10.01 -13.70
N THR A 278 -6.85 10.73 -14.72
CA THR A 278 -7.40 10.14 -15.95
C THR A 278 -6.51 9.06 -16.61
N PRO A 279 -5.17 9.25 -16.75
CA PRO A 279 -4.31 8.21 -17.34
C PRO A 279 -4.32 6.88 -16.57
N PHE A 280 -4.47 6.91 -15.26
CA PHE A 280 -4.62 5.72 -14.42
C PHE A 280 -5.98 5.07 -14.64
N HIS A 281 -7.07 5.84 -14.51
CA HIS A 281 -8.43 5.31 -14.61
C HIS A 281 -8.77 4.74 -16.00
N ARG A 282 -8.19 5.25 -17.09
CA ARG A 282 -8.38 4.69 -18.45
C ARG A 282 -7.98 3.21 -18.56
N ARG A 283 -7.06 2.74 -17.71
CA ARG A 283 -6.57 1.36 -17.68
C ARG A 283 -7.35 0.47 -16.70
N ARG A 284 -8.23 1.04 -15.87
CA ARG A 284 -9.06 0.29 -14.91
C ARG A 284 -10.33 -0.24 -15.58
N TYR A 285 -11.01 -1.16 -14.90
CA TYR A 285 -12.34 -1.60 -15.30
C TYR A 285 -13.36 -0.48 -15.14
N LYS A 286 -14.43 -0.49 -15.95
CA LYS A 286 -15.43 0.59 -16.00
C LYS A 286 -16.00 0.97 -14.64
N HIS A 287 -16.29 -0.01 -13.79
CA HIS A 287 -16.84 0.19 -12.45
C HIS A 287 -15.85 0.82 -11.45
N GLU A 288 -14.56 0.86 -11.77
CA GLU A 288 -13.51 1.47 -10.93
C GLU A 288 -13.08 2.86 -11.40
N ARG A 289 -13.63 3.32 -12.53
CA ARG A 289 -13.17 4.58 -13.12
C ARG A 289 -13.87 5.76 -12.48
N ILE A 290 -13.09 6.82 -12.32
CA ILE A 290 -13.59 8.16 -12.01
C ILE A 290 -13.45 8.95 -13.31
N GLU A 291 -14.51 8.95 -14.12
CA GLU A 291 -14.54 9.63 -15.43
C GLU A 291 -15.34 10.94 -15.42
N ASP A 292 -16.14 11.18 -14.37
CA ASP A 292 -16.91 12.39 -14.19
C ASP A 292 -16.39 13.18 -12.98
N VAL A 293 -16.24 14.48 -13.17
CA VAL A 293 -15.87 15.47 -12.16
C VAL A 293 -16.86 15.53 -11.00
N ASN A 294 -18.12 15.14 -11.23
CA ASN A 294 -19.16 15.05 -10.20
C ASN A 294 -18.93 13.86 -9.23
N LEU A 295 -18.09 12.88 -9.61
CA LEU A 295 -17.65 11.79 -8.74
C LEU A 295 -16.51 12.19 -7.79
N ILE A 296 -16.09 13.46 -7.79
CA ILE A 296 -15.02 13.99 -6.94
C ILE A 296 -15.64 14.95 -5.93
N PHE A 297 -15.85 14.51 -4.70
CA PHE A 297 -16.38 15.34 -3.62
C PHE A 297 -15.25 16.08 -2.90
N VAL A 298 -15.29 17.40 -2.89
CA VAL A 298 -14.34 18.23 -2.13
C VAL A 298 -14.94 18.54 -0.76
N VAL A 299 -14.17 18.27 0.30
CA VAL A 299 -14.53 18.59 1.69
C VAL A 299 -13.50 19.55 2.30
N PRO A 300 -13.78 20.19 3.46
CA PRO A 300 -12.76 20.93 4.20
C PRO A 300 -11.50 20.11 4.50
N GLN A 301 -10.46 20.74 5.04
CA GLN A 301 -9.32 19.97 5.54
C GLN A 301 -9.63 19.31 6.89
N ARG A 302 -9.27 18.04 7.02
CA ARG A 302 -9.45 17.20 8.20
C ARG A 302 -10.89 16.91 8.70
N PRO A 303 -11.97 16.97 7.91
CA PRO A 303 -13.30 16.54 8.33
C PRO A 303 -13.49 15.03 8.20
N LEU A 304 -12.63 14.32 7.44
CA LEU A 304 -12.78 12.89 7.26
C LEU A 304 -12.53 12.14 8.58
N PRO A 305 -13.41 11.21 8.97
CA PRO A 305 -13.28 10.43 10.18
C PRO A 305 -12.00 9.60 10.14
N ARG A 306 -11.18 9.69 11.18
CA ARG A 306 -9.89 9.00 11.27
C ARG A 306 -9.83 8.06 12.46
N THR A 307 -8.90 7.11 12.43
CA THR A 307 -8.54 6.31 13.60
C THR A 307 -7.73 7.16 14.58
N ASP A 308 -8.05 7.09 15.88
CA ASP A 308 -7.40 7.91 16.91
C ASP A 308 -5.87 7.71 16.98
N THR A 309 -5.39 6.49 16.73
CA THR A 309 -3.96 6.17 16.85
C THR A 309 -3.15 6.46 15.58
N LYS A 310 -3.60 5.93 14.42
CA LYS A 310 -2.83 5.95 13.17
C LYS A 310 -3.20 7.10 12.23
N GLY A 311 -4.29 7.82 12.51
CA GLY A 311 -4.78 8.87 11.62
C GLY A 311 -5.34 8.40 10.27
N ASN A 312 -5.51 7.08 10.07
CA ASN A 312 -6.06 6.52 8.83
C ASN A 312 -7.53 6.91 8.67
N ILE A 313 -7.94 7.28 7.46
CA ILE A 313 -9.34 7.58 7.16
C ILE A 313 -10.19 6.30 7.28
N ARG A 314 -11.35 6.41 7.95
CA ARG A 314 -12.29 5.32 8.15
C ARG A 314 -13.29 5.28 6.98
N ARG A 315 -12.94 4.60 5.89
CA ARG A 315 -13.74 4.48 4.64
C ARG A 315 -15.21 4.17 4.89
N LEU A 316 -15.51 3.18 5.74
CA LEU A 316 -16.89 2.82 6.12
C LEU A 316 -17.68 4.00 6.70
N LYS A 317 -17.04 4.84 7.52
CA LYS A 317 -17.72 6.02 8.09
C LYS A 317 -17.91 7.14 7.07
N VAL A 318 -17.01 7.25 6.09
CA VAL A 318 -17.19 8.17 4.96
C VAL A 318 -18.31 7.70 4.04
N GLU A 319 -18.39 6.40 3.75
CA GLU A 319 -19.51 5.78 3.02
C GLU A 319 -20.87 6.10 3.66
N GLU A 320 -20.99 5.93 4.98
CA GLU A 320 -22.20 6.29 5.72
C GLU A 320 -22.54 7.78 5.57
N GLN A 321 -21.54 8.67 5.67
CA GLN A 321 -21.73 10.12 5.55
C GLN A 321 -22.15 10.56 4.14
N PHE A 322 -21.65 9.90 3.10
CA PHE A 322 -21.88 10.26 1.70
C PHE A 322 -22.97 9.44 1.03
N LYS A 323 -23.56 8.45 1.72
CA LYS A 323 -24.59 7.55 1.19
C LYS A 323 -25.69 8.29 0.43
N GLN A 324 -26.30 9.31 1.03
CA GLN A 324 -27.40 10.04 0.37
C GLN A 324 -26.94 10.72 -0.92
N LYS A 325 -25.77 11.37 -0.92
CA LYS A 325 -25.23 12.05 -2.10
C LYS A 325 -24.89 11.08 -3.22
N LEU A 326 -24.31 9.93 -2.88
CA LEU A 326 -24.05 8.85 -3.84
C LEU A 326 -25.37 8.32 -4.43
N ASP A 327 -26.35 8.03 -3.58
CA ASP A 327 -27.65 7.51 -3.99
C ASP A 327 -28.42 8.51 -4.88
N GLU A 328 -28.25 9.83 -4.68
CA GLU A 328 -28.84 10.87 -5.53
C GLU A 328 -28.15 11.01 -6.89
N MET A 329 -26.84 10.79 -6.93
CA MET A 329 -26.03 10.94 -8.15
C MET A 329 -26.19 9.75 -9.11
N PHE A 330 -26.41 8.54 -8.58
CA PHE A 330 -26.58 7.31 -9.38
C PHE A 330 -28.05 6.92 -9.60
N LYS A 331 -29.00 7.82 -9.30
CA LYS A 331 -30.45 7.60 -9.46
C LYS A 331 -30.93 7.66 -10.89
#